data_AF-Q9VXY1-F1
#
_entry.id   AF-Q9VXY1-F1
#
_cell.length_a   1.000
_cell.length_b   1.000
_cell.length_c   1.000
_cell.angle_alpha   90.00
_cell.angle_beta   90.00
_cell.angle_gamma   90.00
#
_symmetry.space_group_name_H-M   'P 1'
#
loop_
_entity.id
_entity.type
_entity.pdbx_description
1 polymer ?
#
loop_
_entity_poly.entity_id
_entity_poly.type
_entity_poly.pdbx_seq_one_letter_code
_entity_poly.pdbx_strand_id
1 'polypeptide(L)'
;MYNRHIAHLSAVQANDTRHNATLRFQSRPTDNVYSDPRLEQLIVYRALLQHLLQQKDHYDHERELELQRLERFRSEGANERRLQIQEQVLKKAQGMLPGIVFKMRNEVDKLKRFLDIDKQQELRQLDTALYDNCVELLNNCQSSLENIN
;
A
#
# COMPACT_ATOMS: atom_id res chain seq x y z
N MET A 1 31.29 -27.78 20.25
CA MET A 1 32.35 -27.27 19.37
C MET A 1 31.84 -27.26 17.93
N TYR A 2 31.33 -26.14 17.44
CA TYR A 2 30.92 -26.00 16.04
C TYR A 2 31.63 -24.78 15.45
N ASN A 3 32.66 -25.06 14.65
CA ASN A 3 33.38 -24.11 13.81
C ASN A 3 33.18 -24.56 12.35
N ARG A 4 32.76 -23.64 11.48
CA ARG A 4 33.07 -23.55 10.02
C ARG A 4 32.22 -22.42 9.42
N HIS A 5 32.79 -21.24 9.22
CA HIS A 5 33.33 -20.80 7.92
C HIS A 5 32.33 -20.94 6.77
N ILE A 6 31.57 -19.87 6.49
CA ILE A 6 30.95 -19.66 5.19
C ILE A 6 31.50 -18.36 4.60
N ALA A 7 32.43 -18.57 3.67
CA ALA A 7 32.73 -17.82 2.45
C ALA A 7 32.90 -16.29 2.53
N HIS A 8 34.16 -15.88 2.66
CA HIS A 8 34.65 -14.66 2.02
C HIS A 8 34.53 -14.81 0.48
N LEU A 9 33.46 -14.30 -0.11
CA LEU A 9 33.41 -14.04 -1.55
C LEU A 9 33.91 -12.62 -1.79
N SER A 10 35.21 -12.50 -2.08
CA SER A 10 35.84 -11.26 -2.50
C SER A 10 35.45 -10.88 -3.93
N ALA A 11 35.12 -9.60 -4.09
CA ALA A 11 35.44 -8.74 -5.23
C ALA A 11 35.22 -9.31 -6.65
N VAL A 12 34.06 -9.00 -7.22
CA VAL A 12 33.93 -8.80 -8.67
C VAL A 12 33.83 -7.30 -8.91
N GLN A 13 34.95 -6.71 -9.35
CA GLN A 13 35.02 -5.36 -9.88
C GLN A 13 34.29 -5.31 -11.22
N ALA A 14 32.99 -5.06 -11.20
CA ALA A 14 32.25 -4.65 -12.40
C ALA A 14 32.29 -3.12 -12.46
N ASN A 15 33.20 -2.58 -13.29
CA ASN A 15 33.17 -1.19 -13.76
C ASN A 15 31.91 -1.01 -14.62
N ASP A 16 30.75 -0.85 -13.96
CA ASP A 16 29.52 -0.46 -14.63
C ASP A 16 29.06 0.85 -13.98
N THR A 17 29.33 1.96 -14.68
CA THR A 17 29.04 3.34 -14.26
C THR A 17 27.54 3.67 -14.29
N ARG A 18 26.67 2.67 -14.39
CA ARG A 18 25.23 2.82 -14.27
C ARG A 18 24.87 2.89 -12.80
N HIS A 19 24.92 4.12 -12.28
CA HIS A 19 24.31 4.58 -11.04
C HIS A 19 23.72 3.45 -10.18
N ASN A 20 24.59 2.76 -9.45
CA ASN A 20 24.21 2.08 -8.24
C ASN A 20 23.72 3.18 -7.29
N ALA A 21 22.46 3.54 -7.43
CA ALA A 21 21.69 4.15 -6.36
C ALA A 21 21.64 3.11 -5.25
N THR A 22 22.76 2.95 -4.54
CA THR A 22 22.78 2.30 -3.25
C THR A 22 21.82 3.14 -2.43
N LEU A 23 20.59 2.64 -2.27
CA LEU A 23 19.63 3.14 -1.31
C LEU A 23 20.31 2.95 0.05
N ARG A 24 21.13 3.93 0.42
CA ARG A 24 21.74 4.02 1.73
C ARG A 24 20.60 4.41 2.64
N PHE A 25 19.88 3.40 3.13
CA PHE A 25 19.18 3.51 4.39
C PHE A 25 20.27 3.78 5.44
N GLN A 26 20.64 5.05 5.60
CA GLN A 26 21.47 5.48 6.70
C GLN A 26 20.62 5.24 7.95
N SER A 27 20.79 4.07 8.56
CA SER A 27 20.28 3.78 9.89
C SER A 27 20.83 4.88 10.78
N ARG A 28 19.99 5.77 11.29
CA ARG A 28 20.47 6.83 12.19
C ARG A 28 21.01 6.12 13.44
N PRO A 29 22.14 6.56 14.01
CA PRO A 29 22.73 5.93 15.20
C PRO A 29 21.80 5.88 16.42
N THR A 30 20.72 6.67 16.42
CA THR A 30 19.71 6.72 17.47
C THR A 30 18.61 5.67 17.33
N ASP A 31 18.53 4.96 16.20
CA ASP A 31 17.40 4.08 15.89
C ASP A 31 17.57 2.65 16.42
N ASN A 32 18.66 2.38 17.17
CA ASN A 32 18.83 1.15 17.96
C ASN A 32 17.91 1.11 19.21
N VAL A 33 16.83 1.89 19.23
CA VAL A 33 15.72 1.60 20.13
C VAL A 33 15.27 0.21 19.73
N TYR A 34 15.53 -0.78 20.60
CA TYR A 34 15.02 -2.14 20.46
C TYR A 34 13.50 -2.04 20.31
N SER A 35 13.04 -1.92 19.08
CA SER A 35 11.62 -1.92 18.76
C SER A 35 11.17 -3.36 18.85
N ASP A 36 10.06 -3.61 19.54
CA ASP A 36 9.47 -4.94 19.57
C ASP A 36 9.18 -5.36 18.11
N PRO A 37 9.66 -6.54 17.65
CA PRO A 37 9.47 -6.99 16.26
C PRO A 37 7.99 -6.98 15.82
N ARG A 38 7.06 -7.11 16.78
CA ARG A 38 5.63 -7.04 16.50
C ARG A 38 5.18 -5.61 16.17
N LEU A 39 5.77 -4.60 16.81
CA LEU A 39 5.53 -3.20 16.45
C LEU A 39 6.10 -2.88 15.07
N GLU A 40 7.28 -3.40 14.73
CA GLU A 40 7.85 -3.25 13.39
C GLU A 40 6.93 -3.84 12.32
N GLN A 41 6.41 -5.05 12.55
CA GLN A 41 5.42 -5.67 11.65
C GLN A 41 4.14 -4.84 11.54
N LEU A 42 3.66 -4.28 12.65
CA LEU A 42 2.47 -3.43 12.67
C LEU A 42 2.70 -2.14 11.85
N ILE A 43 3.87 -1.51 11.94
CA ILE A 43 4.26 -0.35 11.13
C ILE A 43 4.25 -0.72 9.63
N VAL A 44 4.78 -1.89 9.27
CA VAL A 44 4.79 -2.37 7.88
C VAL A 44 3.36 -2.59 7.37
N TYR A 45 2.51 -3.28 8.12
CA TYR A 45 1.10 -3.48 7.73
C TYR A 45 0.37 -2.15 7.58
N ARG A 46 0.55 -1.21 8.52
CA ARG A 46 -0.04 0.12 8.45
C ARG A 46 0.37 0.86 7.18
N ALA A 47 1.68 0.93 6.90
CA ALA A 47 2.19 1.65 5.75
C ALA A 47 1.67 1.07 4.42
N LEU A 48 1.65 -0.26 4.31
CA LEU A 48 1.15 -0.95 3.12
C LEU A 48 -0.36 -0.70 2.92
N LEU A 49 -1.14 -0.84 3.99
CA LEU A 49 -2.59 -0.69 3.92
C LEU A 49 -2.99 0.78 3.66
N GLN A 50 -2.31 1.73 4.28
CA GLN A 50 -2.51 3.16 4.04
C GLN A 50 -2.20 3.53 2.58
N HIS A 51 -1.14 2.95 2.01
CA HIS A 51 -0.80 3.16 0.60
C HIS A 51 -1.87 2.58 -0.34
N LEU A 52 -2.39 1.39 -0.05
CA LEU A 52 -3.47 0.77 -0.84
C LEU A 52 -4.77 1.57 -0.77
N LEU A 53 -5.11 2.09 0.41
CA LEU A 53 -6.28 2.96 0.59
C LEU A 53 -6.15 4.24 -0.24
N GLN A 54 -5.00 4.91 -0.16
CA GLN A 54 -4.73 6.11 -0.98
C GLN A 54 -4.80 5.83 -2.49
N GLN A 55 -4.29 4.69 -2.95
CA GLN A 55 -4.43 4.30 -4.35
C GLN A 55 -5.89 4.08 -4.74
N LYS A 56 -6.65 3.41 -3.88
CA LYS A 56 -8.08 3.18 -4.13
C LYS A 56 -8.81 4.51 -4.24
N ASP A 57 -8.65 5.40 -3.26
CA ASP A 57 -9.31 6.70 -3.23
C ASP A 57 -8.93 7.54 -4.45
N HIS A 58 -7.66 7.51 -4.86
CA HIS A 58 -7.21 8.17 -6.09
C HIS A 58 -7.94 7.65 -7.33
N TYR A 59 -7.98 6.33 -7.55
CA TYR A 59 -8.61 5.78 -8.74
C TYR A 59 -10.14 5.82 -8.71
N ASP A 60 -10.76 5.81 -7.52
CA ASP A 60 -12.19 6.06 -7.37
C ASP A 60 -12.53 7.50 -7.77
N HIS A 61 -11.72 8.47 -7.35
CA HIS A 61 -11.86 9.87 -7.75
C HIS A 61 -11.63 10.08 -9.24
N GLU A 62 -10.56 9.50 -9.81
CA GLU A 62 -10.30 9.57 -11.25
C GLU A 62 -11.46 8.96 -12.06
N ARG A 63 -11.99 7.80 -11.61
CA ARG A 63 -13.17 7.19 -12.23
C ARG A 63 -14.36 8.17 -12.23
N GLU A 64 -14.62 8.85 -11.12
CA GLU A 64 -15.72 9.81 -11.01
C GLU A 64 -15.52 11.01 -11.94
N LEU A 65 -14.33 11.61 -11.94
CA LEU A 65 -13.98 12.72 -12.83
C LEU A 65 -14.14 12.35 -14.31
N GLU A 66 -13.67 11.16 -14.70
CA GLU A 66 -13.74 10.69 -16.07
C GLU A 66 -15.18 10.32 -16.50
N LEU A 67 -16.03 9.87 -15.56
CA LEU A 67 -17.47 9.71 -15.76
C LEU A 67 -18.15 11.05 -16.02
N GLN A 68 -17.94 12.05 -15.14
CA GLN A 68 -18.50 13.39 -15.30
C GLN A 68 -18.06 14.04 -16.62
N ARG A 69 -16.79 13.84 -17.00
CA ARG A 69 -16.25 14.32 -18.27
C ARG A 69 -16.92 13.65 -19.47
N LEU A 70 -17.19 12.35 -19.40
CA LEU A 70 -17.90 11.62 -20.44
C LEU A 70 -19.34 12.11 -20.58
N GLU A 71 -20.05 12.30 -19.47
CA GLU A 71 -21.42 12.86 -19.45
C GLU A 71 -21.45 14.26 -20.05
N ARG A 72 -20.49 15.11 -19.68
CA ARG A 72 -20.34 16.43 -20.26
C ARG A 72 -20.17 16.36 -21.78
N PHE A 73 -19.27 15.51 -22.29
CA PHE A 73 -19.09 15.36 -23.75
C PHE A 73 -20.36 14.86 -24.45
N ARG A 74 -21.15 13.99 -23.81
CA ARG A 74 -22.46 13.57 -24.35
C ARG A 74 -23.42 14.75 -24.41
N SER A 75 -23.48 15.57 -23.37
CA SER A 75 -24.34 16.76 -23.32
C SER A 75 -23.95 17.85 -24.34
N GLU A 76 -22.65 17.99 -24.62
CA GLU A 76 -22.12 18.96 -25.59
C GLU A 76 -22.24 18.47 -27.04
N GLY A 77 -22.79 17.28 -27.29
CA GLY A 77 -22.90 16.71 -28.64
C GLY A 77 -21.54 16.38 -29.25
N ALA A 78 -20.57 15.99 -28.43
CA ALA A 78 -19.26 15.57 -28.92
C ALA A 78 -19.40 14.41 -29.93
N ASN A 79 -18.53 14.40 -30.94
CA ASN A 79 -18.54 13.34 -31.93
C ASN A 79 -18.23 11.96 -31.34
N GLU A 80 -18.66 10.92 -32.04
CA GLU A 80 -18.54 9.53 -31.58
C GLU A 80 -17.08 9.13 -31.27
N ARG A 81 -16.14 9.54 -32.12
CA ARG A 81 -14.71 9.25 -31.91
C ARG A 81 -14.19 9.81 -30.58
N ARG A 82 -14.58 11.03 -30.21
CA ARG A 82 -14.18 11.66 -28.95
C ARG A 82 -14.82 10.96 -27.75
N LEU A 83 -16.08 10.54 -27.87
CA LEU A 83 -16.75 9.74 -26.84
C LEU A 83 -16.04 8.40 -26.64
N GLN A 84 -15.70 7.69 -27.71
CA GLN A 84 -14.97 6.41 -27.64
C GLN A 84 -13.59 6.56 -26.98
N ILE A 85 -12.85 7.62 -27.29
CA ILE A 85 -11.56 7.89 -26.63
C ILE A 85 -11.77 8.13 -25.13
N GLN A 86 -12.77 8.93 -24.77
CA GLN A 86 -13.08 9.21 -23.37
C GLN A 86 -13.52 7.95 -22.61
N GLU A 87 -14.32 7.07 -23.25
CA GLU A 87 -14.69 5.77 -22.70
C GLU A 87 -13.47 4.86 -22.47
N GLN A 88 -12.47 4.91 -23.35
CA GLN A 88 -11.21 4.19 -23.13
C GLN A 88 -10.42 4.73 -21.94
N VAL A 89 -10.42 6.05 -21.71
CA VAL A 89 -9.76 6.65 -20.54
C VAL A 89 -10.47 6.21 -19.26
N LEU A 90 -11.80 6.31 -19.22
CA LEU A 90 -12.60 5.82 -18.10
C LEU A 90 -12.34 4.34 -17.81
N LYS A 91 -12.34 3.50 -18.85
CA LYS A 91 -12.08 2.06 -18.72
C LYS A 91 -10.70 1.77 -18.14
N LYS A 92 -9.68 2.58 -18.46
CA LYS A 92 -8.34 2.44 -17.87
C LYS A 92 -8.33 2.77 -16.38
N ALA A 93 -8.98 3.87 -15.97
CA ALA A 93 -9.11 4.22 -14.55
C ALA A 93 -9.84 3.11 -13.77
N GLN A 94 -10.97 2.64 -14.30
CA GLN A 94 -11.74 1.53 -13.72
C GLN A 94 -10.95 0.22 -13.66
N GLY A 95 -10.10 -0.05 -14.66
CA GLY A 95 -9.28 -1.27 -14.74
C GLY A 95 -8.25 -1.41 -13.63
N MET A 96 -7.85 -0.31 -12.97
CA MET A 96 -6.89 -0.34 -11.86
C MET A 96 -7.52 -0.82 -10.54
N LEU A 97 -8.80 -0.52 -10.33
CA LEU A 97 -9.48 -0.75 -9.05
C LEU A 97 -9.56 -2.23 -8.63
N PRO A 98 -9.90 -3.22 -9.49
CA PRO A 98 -10.03 -4.60 -9.06
C PRO A 98 -8.75 -5.17 -8.43
N GLY A 99 -7.58 -4.84 -9.00
CA GLY A 99 -6.29 -5.29 -8.49
C GLY A 99 -5.94 -4.66 -7.15
N ILE A 100 -6.27 -3.37 -6.97
CA ILE A 100 -6.07 -2.64 -5.71
C ILE A 100 -7.00 -3.20 -4.63
N VAL A 101 -8.30 -3.35 -4.93
CA VAL A 101 -9.30 -3.91 -4.03
C VAL A 101 -8.92 -5.32 -3.58
N PHE A 102 -8.45 -6.17 -4.50
CA PHE A 102 -7.99 -7.52 -4.16
C PHE A 102 -6.81 -7.50 -3.18
N LYS A 103 -5.79 -6.70 -3.46
CA LYS A 103 -4.63 -6.54 -2.55
C LYS A 103 -5.07 -5.99 -1.20
N MET A 104 -5.94 -4.97 -1.20
CA MET A 104 -6.41 -4.34 0.03
C MET A 104 -7.20 -5.33 0.90
N ARG A 105 -8.09 -6.16 0.32
CA ARG A 105 -8.78 -7.22 1.06
C ARG A 105 -7.81 -8.19 1.74
N ASN A 106 -6.80 -8.64 1.01
CA ASN A 106 -5.80 -9.56 1.55
C ASN A 106 -4.99 -8.93 2.70
N GLU A 107 -4.61 -7.65 2.58
CA GLU A 107 -3.85 -6.97 3.63
C GLU A 107 -4.73 -6.61 4.84
N VAL A 108 -6.00 -6.26 4.64
CA VAL A 108 -6.99 -6.11 5.73
C VAL A 108 -7.10 -7.42 6.51
N ASP A 109 -7.24 -8.55 5.82
CA ASP A 109 -7.36 -9.86 6.47
C ASP A 109 -6.09 -10.23 7.27
N LYS A 110 -4.90 -9.91 6.75
CA LYS A 110 -3.64 -10.14 7.45
C LYS A 110 -3.53 -9.27 8.71
N LEU A 111 -3.79 -7.97 8.59
CA LEU A 111 -3.75 -7.06 9.73
C LEU A 111 -4.78 -7.45 10.79
N LYS A 112 -6.01 -7.79 10.38
CA LYS A 112 -7.06 -8.28 11.28
C LYS A 112 -6.60 -9.50 12.07
N ARG A 113 -6.10 -10.53 11.38
CA ARG A 113 -5.57 -11.74 12.02
C ARG A 113 -4.40 -11.44 12.94
N PHE A 114 -3.52 -10.53 12.54
CA PHE A 114 -2.38 -10.12 13.36
C PHE A 114 -2.82 -9.50 14.68
N LEU A 115 -3.82 -8.61 14.64
CA LEU A 115 -4.39 -7.99 15.84
C LEU A 115 -5.21 -8.99 16.68
N ASP A 116 -5.94 -9.91 16.05
CA ASP A 116 -6.75 -10.94 16.73
C ASP A 116 -5.91 -11.96 17.52
N ILE A 117 -4.66 -12.21 17.08
CA ILE A 117 -3.72 -13.09 17.80
C ILE A 117 -3.29 -12.45 19.12
N ASP A 118 -3.23 -11.11 19.20
CA ASP A 118 -2.84 -10.36 20.39
C ASP A 118 -4.00 -10.24 21.40
N LYS A 119 -4.44 -11.38 21.92
CA LYS A 119 -5.61 -11.47 22.83
C LYS A 119 -5.49 -10.64 24.10
N GLN A 120 -4.26 -10.41 24.57
CA GLN A 120 -3.99 -9.67 25.80
C GLN A 120 -3.78 -8.16 25.56
N GLN A 121 -3.94 -7.70 24.32
CA GLN A 121 -3.66 -6.31 23.91
C GLN A 121 -2.25 -5.87 24.32
N GLU A 122 -1.27 -6.78 24.29
CA GLU A 122 0.11 -6.46 24.63
C GLU A 122 0.67 -5.42 23.66
N LEU A 123 0.30 -5.50 22.38
CA LEU A 123 0.71 -4.53 21.36
C LEU A 123 0.17 -3.14 21.66
N ARG A 124 -1.07 -3.05 22.16
CA ARG A 124 -1.67 -1.79 22.56
C ARG A 124 -0.97 -1.18 23.77
N GLN A 125 -0.48 -2.01 24.69
CA GLN A 125 0.28 -1.55 25.87
C GLN A 125 1.68 -1.07 25.48
N LEU A 126 2.29 -1.68 24.46
CA LEU A 126 3.59 -1.29 23.95
C LEU A 126 3.54 0.05 23.19
N ASP A 127 2.56 0.22 22.31
CA ASP A 127 2.32 1.48 21.59
C ASP A 127 0.82 1.65 21.30
N THR A 128 0.14 2.36 22.21
CA THR A 128 -1.30 2.61 22.12
C THR A 128 -1.65 3.43 20.88
N ALA A 129 -0.83 4.43 20.53
CA ALA A 129 -1.12 5.30 19.40
C ALA A 129 -0.99 4.53 18.08
N LEU A 130 0.05 3.72 17.91
CA LEU A 130 0.20 2.90 16.72
C LEU A 130 -0.93 1.88 16.60
N TYR A 131 -1.28 1.19 17.69
CA TYR A 131 -2.36 0.21 17.71
C TYR A 131 -3.70 0.84 17.32
N ASP A 132 -4.09 1.93 17.98
CA ASP A 132 -5.38 2.58 17.73
C ASP A 132 -5.46 3.12 16.29
N ASN A 133 -4.36 3.68 15.76
CA ASN A 133 -4.27 4.08 14.35
C ASN A 133 -4.45 2.91 13.38
N CYS A 134 -3.93 1.72 13.69
CA CYS A 134 -4.09 0.54 12.84
C CYS A 134 -5.52 0.00 12.87
N VAL A 135 -6.18 0.04 14.03
CA VAL A 135 -7.60 -0.32 14.17
C VAL A 135 -8.47 0.65 13.38
N GLU A 136 -8.23 1.95 13.50
CA GLU A 136 -8.95 2.97 12.73
C GLU A 136 -8.74 2.77 11.22
N LEU A 137 -7.49 2.57 10.78
CA LEU A 137 -7.17 2.29 9.39
C LEU A 137 -7.89 1.04 8.87
N LEU A 138 -7.96 -0.03 9.67
CA LEU A 138 -8.66 -1.26 9.33
C LEU A 138 -10.16 -1.01 9.13
N ASN A 139 -10.80 -0.24 10.01
CA ASN A 139 -12.20 0.14 9.89
C ASN A 139 -12.46 1.02 8.65
N ASN A 140 -11.56 1.97 8.37
CA ASN A 140 -11.64 2.83 7.19
C ASN A 140 -11.53 2.01 5.91
N CYS A 141 -10.58 1.07 5.85
CA CYS A 141 -10.43 0.17 4.70
C CYS A 141 -11.64 -0.74 4.52
N GLN A 142 -12.21 -1.30 5.61
CA GLN A 142 -13.42 -2.13 5.53
C GLN A 142 -14.61 -1.33 5.00
N SER A 143 -14.84 -0.13 5.54
CA SER A 143 -15.90 0.77 5.05
C SER A 143 -15.70 1.12 3.57
N SER A 144 -14.46 1.39 3.15
CA SER A 144 -14.11 1.67 1.75
C SER A 144 -14.32 0.46 0.83
N LEU A 145 -14.20 -0.77 1.33
CA LEU A 145 -14.45 -2.02 0.59
C LEU A 145 -15.93 -2.40 0.52
N GLU A 146 -16.74 -1.99 1.48
CA GLU A 146 -18.19 -2.22 1.51
C GLU A 146 -18.93 -1.26 0.57
N ASN A 147 -18.42 -0.04 0.40
CA ASN A 147 -18.96 0.98 -0.53
C ASN A 147 -18.70 0.66 -2.01
N ILE A 148 -18.43 -0.59 -2.37
CA ILE A 148 -18.34 -1.04 -3.77
C ILE A 148 -19.75 -1.42 -4.23
N ASN A 149 -20.61 -0.43 -4.46
CA ASN A 149 -21.87 -0.53 -5.20
C ASN A 149 -21.94 0.61 -6.20
#